data_AF-A0A1S2LA75-F1
#
_entry.id   AF-A0A1S2LA75-F1
#
_cell.length_a   1.000
_cell.length_b   1.000
_cell.length_c   1.000
_cell.angle_alpha   90.00
_cell.angle_beta   90.00
_cell.angle_gamma   90.00
#
_symmetry.space_group_name_H-M   'P 1'
#
loop_
_entity.id
_entity.type
_entity.pdbx_description
1 polymer ?
#
loop_
_entity_poly.entity_id
_entity_poly.type
_entity_poly.pdbx_seq_one_letter_code
_entity_poly.pdbx_strand_id
1 'polypeptide(L)'
;MYLTLLQAANELDRTERQVRYLVKTGIILPINQDTYKRDGGYRFSQDEVERIKEMLKPEGISLRKAAEIVGVTPQYLNSLALKGEIDSDLVLIGNKKERRFKKEECIKFRSQLKVRTHSSVAQFGDKLHLYNHNLRLFDLFSYKDELIRVVKTEPIVFLKTDGTLIHPCFEEFVQWSSSWPEKPYRTKKGFVSFRLPIPRNPEHLTYNILFNLIEELGVKNVQVFEQNDGDYFIRCRQGKISLQQECFNLLKRYLVEGEINKISDDIVELQSSMISQYIHLPRELYTEIEKLASEHSVSIQEQLNEIIVRGVKSFRSDR
;
A
#
# COMPACT_ATOMS: atom_id res chain seq x y z
N MET A 1 45.60 -11.66 -2.75
CA MET A 1 44.89 -12.73 -2.02
C MET A 1 44.12 -13.54 -3.07
N TYR A 2 44.08 -14.88 -2.96
CA TYR A 2 43.42 -15.73 -3.97
C TYR A 2 42.08 -16.25 -3.47
N LEU A 3 41.09 -16.33 -4.37
CA LEU A 3 39.77 -16.83 -4.06
C LEU A 3 39.68 -18.33 -4.35
N THR A 4 39.11 -19.08 -3.43
CA THR A 4 38.74 -20.48 -3.66
C THR A 4 37.51 -20.57 -4.58
N LEU A 5 37.27 -21.76 -5.12
CA LEU A 5 36.07 -22.01 -5.95
C LEU A 5 34.75 -21.64 -5.25
N LEU A 6 34.64 -21.92 -3.95
CA LEU A 6 33.45 -21.56 -3.16
C LEU A 6 33.31 -20.03 -3.04
N GLN A 7 34.41 -19.33 -2.77
CA GLN A 7 34.39 -17.87 -2.68
C GLN A 7 34.07 -17.22 -4.03
N ALA A 8 34.65 -17.71 -5.12
CA ALA A 8 34.33 -17.24 -6.47
C ALA A 8 32.87 -17.52 -6.85
N ALA A 9 32.31 -18.65 -6.44
CA ALA A 9 30.90 -18.98 -6.64
C ALA A 9 29.97 -18.00 -5.91
N ASN A 10 30.30 -17.64 -4.68
CA ASN A 10 29.55 -16.66 -3.90
C ASN A 10 29.60 -15.26 -4.53
N GLU A 11 30.79 -14.81 -4.97
CA GLU A 11 30.97 -13.48 -5.60
C GLU A 11 30.22 -13.34 -6.93
N LEU A 12 30.07 -14.44 -7.67
CA LEU A 12 29.40 -14.46 -8.97
C LEU A 12 27.89 -14.75 -8.88
N ASP A 13 27.34 -14.98 -7.69
CA ASP A 13 25.96 -15.44 -7.47
C ASP A 13 25.64 -16.69 -8.32
N ARG A 14 26.51 -17.71 -8.22
CA ARG A 14 26.43 -18.97 -8.96
C ARG A 14 26.80 -20.15 -8.05
N THR A 15 26.39 -21.35 -8.44
CA THR A 15 26.82 -22.59 -7.80
C THR A 15 28.25 -22.95 -8.20
N GLU A 16 29.00 -23.68 -7.35
CA GLU A 16 30.35 -24.18 -7.70
C GLU A 16 30.36 -24.98 -9.00
N ARG A 17 29.29 -25.73 -9.29
CA ARG A 17 29.14 -26.49 -10.54
C ARG A 17 29.11 -25.58 -11.77
N GLN A 18 28.42 -24.45 -11.67
CA GLN A 18 28.37 -23.45 -12.74
C GLN A 18 29.74 -22.79 -12.92
N VAL A 19 30.45 -22.46 -11.84
CA VAL A 19 31.81 -21.91 -11.94
C VAL A 19 32.79 -22.92 -12.56
N ARG A 20 32.72 -24.21 -12.20
CA ARG A 20 33.52 -25.27 -12.87
C ARG A 20 33.19 -25.39 -14.35
N TYR A 21 31.94 -25.19 -14.74
CA TYR A 21 31.55 -25.16 -16.15
C TYR A 21 32.18 -23.96 -16.87
N LEU A 22 32.16 -22.76 -16.27
CA LEU A 22 32.82 -21.57 -16.80
C LEU A 22 34.33 -21.78 -16.99
N VAL A 23 34.99 -22.49 -16.05
CA VAL A 23 36.40 -22.87 -16.18
C VAL A 23 36.59 -23.83 -17.37
N LYS A 24 35.74 -24.85 -17.48
CA LYS A 24 35.80 -25.84 -18.57
C LYS A 24 35.60 -25.19 -19.95
N THR A 25 34.75 -24.17 -20.03
CA THR A 25 34.47 -23.43 -21.27
C THR A 25 35.46 -22.29 -21.52
N GLY A 26 36.47 -22.11 -20.66
CA GLY A 26 37.49 -21.06 -20.79
C GLY A 26 36.96 -19.64 -20.54
N ILE A 27 35.79 -19.50 -19.94
CA ILE A 27 35.16 -18.20 -19.69
C ILE A 27 35.84 -17.51 -18.50
N ILE A 28 36.12 -18.27 -17.43
CA ILE A 28 36.89 -17.81 -16.26
C ILE A 28 38.20 -18.61 -16.17
N LEU A 29 39.31 -17.91 -15.94
CA LEU A 29 40.64 -18.51 -15.91
C LEU A 29 41.16 -18.65 -14.47
N PRO A 30 41.30 -19.89 -13.94
CA PRO A 30 41.95 -20.09 -12.67
C PRO A 30 43.47 -19.92 -12.81
N ILE A 31 44.10 -19.38 -11.78
CA ILE A 31 45.56 -19.16 -11.73
C ILE A 31 46.31 -20.50 -11.82
N ASN A 32 45.73 -21.54 -11.25
CA ASN A 32 46.32 -22.86 -11.13
C ASN A 32 45.64 -23.88 -12.05
N GLN A 33 45.34 -23.50 -13.29
CA GLN A 33 44.59 -24.32 -14.25
C GLN A 33 45.16 -25.73 -14.41
N ASP A 34 46.49 -25.87 -14.44
CA ASP A 34 47.16 -27.16 -14.65
C ASP A 34 47.47 -27.92 -13.35
N THR A 35 47.48 -27.24 -12.20
CA THR A 35 47.89 -27.83 -10.91
C THR A 35 46.75 -27.97 -9.90
N TYR A 36 45.53 -27.54 -10.24
CA TYR A 36 44.38 -27.47 -9.32
C TYR A 36 44.08 -28.77 -8.56
N LYS A 37 44.35 -29.95 -9.13
CA LYS A 37 44.14 -31.24 -8.45
C LYS A 37 45.11 -31.45 -7.28
N ARG A 38 46.36 -31.01 -7.42
CA ARG A 38 47.38 -31.09 -6.38
C ARG A 38 47.19 -30.00 -5.32
N ASP A 39 46.64 -28.85 -5.73
CA ASP A 39 46.48 -27.66 -4.87
C ASP A 39 45.16 -27.63 -4.07
N GLY A 40 44.38 -28.72 -4.11
CA GLY A 40 43.10 -28.81 -3.40
C GLY A 40 41.97 -27.99 -4.02
N GLY A 41 41.99 -27.79 -5.34
CA GLY A 41 40.94 -27.12 -6.12
C GLY A 41 41.40 -25.86 -6.84
N TYR A 42 40.48 -25.26 -7.60
CA TYR A 42 40.77 -24.04 -8.35
C TYR A 42 41.02 -22.84 -7.43
N ARG A 43 41.91 -21.95 -7.89
CA ARG A 43 42.24 -20.65 -7.31
C ARG A 43 42.06 -19.57 -8.35
N PHE A 44 41.38 -18.50 -7.97
CA PHE A 44 41.06 -17.38 -8.86
C PHE A 44 41.69 -16.10 -8.33
N SER A 45 42.14 -15.23 -9.24
CA SER A 45 42.50 -13.86 -8.87
C SER A 45 41.23 -13.07 -8.61
N GLN A 46 41.33 -12.07 -7.74
CA GLN A 46 40.21 -11.19 -7.46
C GLN A 46 39.78 -10.41 -8.72
N ASP A 47 40.76 -9.93 -9.49
CA ASP A 47 40.53 -9.20 -10.74
C ASP A 47 39.78 -10.04 -11.79
N GLU A 48 40.08 -11.32 -11.89
CA GLU A 48 39.41 -12.22 -12.82
C GLU A 48 37.96 -12.49 -12.40
N VAL A 49 37.71 -12.65 -11.09
CA VAL A 49 36.33 -12.80 -10.58
C VAL A 49 35.54 -11.52 -10.82
N GLU A 50 36.13 -10.35 -10.61
CA GLU A 50 35.46 -9.06 -10.85
C GLU A 50 35.17 -8.85 -12.35
N ARG A 51 36.11 -9.17 -13.25
CA ARG A 51 35.91 -9.13 -14.71
C ARG A 51 34.72 -9.98 -15.14
N ILE A 52 34.61 -11.19 -14.59
CA ILE A 52 33.50 -12.10 -14.88
C ILE A 52 32.19 -11.64 -14.25
N LYS A 53 32.24 -11.03 -13.07
CA LYS A 53 31.09 -10.44 -12.39
C LYS A 53 30.50 -9.30 -13.22
N GLU A 54 31.34 -8.49 -13.85
CA GLU A 54 30.91 -7.42 -14.75
C GLU A 54 30.36 -7.97 -16.07
N MET A 55 31.03 -8.95 -16.66
CA MET A 55 30.61 -9.59 -17.92
C MET A 55 29.32 -10.40 -17.80
N LEU A 56 29.06 -11.02 -16.64
CA LEU A 56 27.89 -11.86 -16.38
C LEU A 56 26.68 -11.11 -15.81
N LYS A 57 26.72 -9.78 -15.66
CA LYS A 57 25.55 -8.99 -15.28
C LYS A 57 24.44 -9.25 -16.32
N PRO A 58 23.38 -10.01 -15.98
CA PRO A 58 22.20 -10.01 -16.82
C PRO A 58 21.66 -8.58 -16.78
N GLU A 59 21.35 -7.98 -17.92
CA GLU A 59 20.72 -6.67 -17.93
C GLU A 59 19.40 -6.76 -17.13
N GLY A 60 19.30 -5.93 -16.09
CA GLY A 60 18.12 -5.84 -15.25
C GLY A 60 18.08 -6.76 -14.02
N ILE A 61 17.17 -6.40 -13.11
CA ILE A 61 16.89 -7.08 -11.84
C ILE A 61 15.74 -8.08 -12.00
N SER A 62 15.71 -9.10 -11.14
CA SER A 62 14.64 -10.10 -11.16
C SER A 62 13.28 -9.52 -10.73
N LEU A 63 12.18 -10.15 -11.16
CA LEU A 63 10.81 -9.79 -10.75
C LEU A 63 10.66 -9.57 -9.24
N ARG A 64 11.25 -10.45 -8.42
CA ARG A 64 11.14 -10.35 -6.96
C ARG A 64 11.80 -9.08 -6.44
N LYS A 65 13.00 -8.75 -6.92
CA LYS A 65 13.75 -7.57 -6.51
C LYS A 65 13.14 -6.28 -7.07
N ALA A 66 12.57 -6.36 -8.27
CA ALA A 66 11.79 -5.27 -8.86
C ALA A 66 10.53 -4.97 -8.02
N ALA A 67 9.80 -6.01 -7.62
CA ALA A 67 8.59 -5.88 -6.79
C ALA A 67 8.89 -5.24 -5.42
N GLU A 68 10.02 -5.61 -4.80
CA GLU A 68 10.51 -5.00 -3.57
C GLU A 68 10.84 -3.50 -3.75
N ILE A 69 11.53 -3.14 -4.83
CA ILE A 69 11.86 -1.74 -5.14
C ILE A 69 10.58 -0.92 -5.40
N VAL A 70 9.62 -1.48 -6.13
CA VAL A 70 8.34 -0.82 -6.44
C VAL A 70 7.42 -0.77 -5.20
N GLY A 71 7.56 -1.71 -4.26
CA GLY A 71 6.72 -1.82 -3.06
C GLY A 71 5.38 -2.52 -3.30
N VAL A 72 5.33 -3.47 -4.24
CA VAL A 72 4.13 -4.24 -4.59
C VAL A 72 4.41 -5.75 -4.56
N THR A 73 3.37 -6.57 -4.69
CA THR A 73 3.56 -8.03 -4.78
C THR A 73 4.17 -8.42 -6.14
N PRO A 74 5.02 -9.47 -6.19
CA PRO A 74 5.58 -9.96 -7.47
C PRO A 74 4.51 -10.35 -8.50
N GLN A 75 3.38 -10.88 -8.05
CA GLN A 75 2.26 -11.25 -8.92
C GLN A 75 1.62 -10.03 -9.59
N TYR A 76 1.43 -8.95 -8.83
CA TYR A 76 0.89 -7.70 -9.34
C TYR A 76 1.88 -7.03 -10.30
N LEU A 77 3.17 -6.99 -9.96
CA LEU A 77 4.17 -6.43 -10.88
C LEU A 77 4.26 -7.24 -12.19
N ASN A 78 4.13 -8.56 -12.12
CA ASN A 78 4.13 -9.41 -13.31
C ASN A 78 2.87 -9.21 -14.17
N SER A 79 1.70 -8.98 -13.57
CA SER A 79 0.48 -8.70 -14.35
C SER A 79 0.57 -7.35 -15.07
N LEU A 80 1.16 -6.33 -14.43
CA LEU A 80 1.44 -5.03 -15.05
C LEU A 80 2.42 -5.15 -16.22
N ALA A 81 3.48 -5.93 -16.03
CA ALA A 81 4.46 -6.20 -17.08
C ALA A 81 3.86 -6.93 -18.29
N LEU A 82 2.90 -7.84 -18.07
CA LEU A 82 2.17 -8.53 -19.15
C LEU A 82 1.24 -7.59 -19.92
N LYS A 83 0.75 -6.53 -19.28
CA LYS A 83 -0.09 -5.49 -19.90
C LYS A 83 0.71 -4.39 -20.60
N GLY A 84 2.05 -4.42 -20.51
CA GLY A 84 2.92 -3.38 -21.05
C GLY A 84 2.92 -2.08 -20.24
N GLU A 85 2.44 -2.10 -18.99
CA GLU A 85 2.39 -0.91 -18.13
C GLU A 85 3.75 -0.59 -17.47
N ILE A 86 4.69 -1.55 -17.47
CA ILE A 86 6.07 -1.36 -17.03
C ILE A 86 7.00 -2.16 -17.96
N ASP A 87 8.09 -1.52 -18.40
CA ASP A 87 9.05 -2.16 -19.29
C ASP A 87 9.74 -3.33 -18.58
N SER A 88 9.82 -4.45 -19.32
CA SER A 88 10.48 -5.66 -18.85
C SER A 88 10.91 -6.54 -20.03
N ASP A 89 12.03 -7.22 -19.83
CA ASP A 89 12.65 -8.08 -20.83
C ASP A 89 12.52 -9.55 -20.42
N LEU A 90 12.26 -10.43 -21.38
CA LEU A 90 12.31 -11.88 -21.16
C LEU A 90 13.69 -12.39 -21.58
N VAL A 91 14.52 -12.71 -20.59
CA VAL A 91 15.89 -13.17 -20.80
C VAL A 91 15.96 -14.68 -20.60
N LEU A 92 16.67 -15.37 -21.50
CA LEU A 92 16.94 -16.79 -21.37
C LEU A 92 18.17 -16.97 -20.45
N ILE A 93 17.95 -17.52 -19.26
CA ILE A 93 19.02 -17.81 -18.29
C ILE A 93 19.10 -19.33 -18.11
N GLY A 94 20.10 -19.95 -18.73
CA GLY A 94 20.17 -21.41 -18.85
C GLY A 94 19.01 -21.93 -19.71
N ASN A 95 18.21 -22.86 -19.17
CA ASN A 95 17.03 -23.42 -19.85
C ASN A 95 15.70 -22.76 -19.44
N LYS A 96 15.73 -21.68 -18.65
CA LYS A 96 14.53 -21.00 -18.15
C LYS A 96 14.44 -19.59 -18.71
N LYS A 97 13.24 -19.18 -19.10
CA LYS A 97 12.92 -17.79 -19.41
C LYS A 97 12.58 -17.07 -18.11
N GLU A 98 13.34 -16.03 -17.79
CA GLU A 98 13.08 -15.18 -16.63
C GLU A 98 12.80 -13.75 -17.09
N ARG A 99 11.82 -13.11 -16.44
CA ARG A 99 11.51 -11.70 -16.67
C ARG A 99 12.44 -10.81 -15.84
N ARG A 100 13.06 -9.85 -16.51
CA ARG A 100 14.01 -8.88 -15.95
C ARG A 100 13.47 -7.46 -16.14
N PHE A 101 13.82 -6.59 -15.21
CA PHE A 101 13.35 -5.21 -15.15
C PHE A 101 14.54 -4.27 -15.05
N LYS A 102 14.48 -3.11 -15.69
CA LYS A 102 15.50 -2.07 -15.47
C LYS A 102 15.26 -1.42 -14.10
N LYS A 103 16.33 -1.26 -13.32
CA LYS A 103 16.22 -0.70 -11.96
C LYS A 103 15.68 0.73 -11.96
N GLU A 104 16.11 1.54 -12.93
CA GLU A 104 15.67 2.93 -13.11
C GLU A 104 14.17 3.02 -13.42
N GLU A 105 13.67 2.13 -14.28
CA GLU A 105 12.25 1.94 -14.58
C GLU A 105 11.44 1.71 -13.32
N CYS A 106 11.87 0.76 -12.47
CA CYS A 106 11.19 0.43 -11.22
C CYS A 106 11.15 1.62 -10.26
N ILE A 107 12.20 2.43 -10.19
CA ILE A 107 12.24 3.63 -9.34
C ILE A 107 11.30 4.70 -9.89
N LYS A 108 11.32 4.96 -11.20
CA LYS A 108 10.38 5.89 -11.86
C LYS A 108 8.94 5.45 -11.67
N PHE A 109 8.66 4.17 -11.87
CA PHE A 109 7.33 3.57 -11.72
C PHE A 109 6.84 3.64 -10.28
N ARG A 110 7.71 3.38 -9.28
CA ARG A 110 7.38 3.60 -7.86
C ARG A 110 6.94 5.03 -7.60
N SER A 111 7.68 6.01 -8.13
CA SER A 111 7.34 7.44 -7.98
C SER A 111 6.02 7.78 -8.66
N GLN A 112 5.74 7.24 -9.85
CA GLN A 112 4.45 7.40 -10.53
C GLN A 112 3.28 6.74 -9.78
N LEU A 113 3.48 5.53 -9.22
CA LEU A 113 2.50 4.87 -8.36
C LEU A 113 2.23 5.66 -7.09
N LYS A 114 3.26 6.20 -6.45
CA LYS A 114 3.10 7.12 -5.31
C LYS A 114 2.31 8.34 -5.74
N VAL A 115 2.60 8.95 -6.89
CA VAL A 115 1.84 10.11 -7.40
C VAL A 115 0.39 9.75 -7.71
N ARG A 116 0.08 8.59 -8.31
CA ARG A 116 -1.30 8.11 -8.53
C ARG A 116 -2.06 7.80 -7.23
N THR A 117 -1.37 7.24 -6.25
CA THR A 117 -1.94 6.95 -4.93
C THR A 117 -2.14 8.25 -4.14
N HIS A 118 -1.19 9.19 -4.24
CA HIS A 118 -1.32 10.54 -3.68
C HIS A 118 -2.35 11.37 -4.43
N SER A 119 -2.56 11.24 -5.74
CA SER A 119 -3.57 12.03 -6.46
C SER A 119 -4.99 11.57 -6.15
N SER A 120 -5.20 10.26 -5.91
CA SER A 120 -6.49 9.72 -5.45
C SER A 120 -6.74 9.94 -3.95
N VAL A 121 -5.69 10.12 -3.15
CA VAL A 121 -5.80 10.39 -1.70
C VAL A 121 -5.82 11.89 -1.38
N ALA A 122 -5.08 12.72 -2.14
CA ALA A 122 -5.02 14.18 -1.96
C ALA A 122 -6.36 14.86 -2.19
N GLN A 123 -7.28 14.24 -2.93
CA GLN A 123 -8.66 14.71 -3.05
C GLN A 123 -9.37 14.78 -1.69
N PHE A 124 -8.98 13.95 -0.73
CA PHE A 124 -9.64 13.84 0.58
C PHE A 124 -8.97 14.68 1.68
N GLY A 125 -7.83 15.32 1.41
CA GLY A 125 -7.05 16.10 2.38
C GLY A 125 -5.83 15.37 2.93
N ASP A 126 -5.29 15.88 4.04
CA ASP A 126 -4.08 15.38 4.66
C ASP A 126 -4.37 14.13 5.50
N LYS A 127 -3.82 12.99 5.08
CA LYS A 127 -4.05 11.72 5.77
C LYS A 127 -3.38 11.70 7.13
N LEU A 128 -4.15 11.46 8.18
CA LEU A 128 -3.64 11.36 9.55
C LEU A 128 -3.18 9.94 9.87
N HIS A 129 -2.09 9.86 10.65
CA HIS A 129 -1.60 8.62 11.22
C HIS A 129 -2.44 8.24 12.44
N LEU A 130 -3.07 7.06 12.41
CA LEU A 130 -3.95 6.60 13.49
C LEU A 130 -3.18 6.15 14.73
N TYR A 131 -1.93 5.73 14.55
CA TYR A 131 -1.02 5.33 15.62
C TYR A 131 0.42 5.62 15.19
N ASN A 132 1.09 6.48 15.93
CA ASN A 132 2.52 6.71 15.79
C ASN A 132 3.09 7.14 17.14
N HIS A 133 4.38 6.89 17.38
CA HIS A 133 5.06 7.23 18.63
C HIS A 133 4.34 6.74 19.90
N ASN A 134 3.65 5.59 19.81
CA ASN A 134 2.81 5.03 20.86
C ASN A 134 1.69 5.97 21.34
N LEU A 135 1.19 6.80 20.44
CA LEU A 135 0.01 7.62 20.62
C LEU A 135 -1.07 7.18 19.66
N ARG A 136 -2.25 6.94 20.19
CA ARG A 136 -3.47 6.75 19.40
C ARG A 136 -4.02 8.11 19.00
N LEU A 137 -4.41 8.23 17.74
CA LEU A 137 -5.18 9.40 17.29
C LEU A 137 -6.50 9.48 18.07
N PHE A 138 -6.85 10.67 18.53
CA PHE A 138 -8.02 10.97 19.35
C PHE A 138 -8.01 10.40 20.77
N ASP A 139 -6.86 9.99 21.30
CA ASP A 139 -6.78 9.60 22.71
C ASP A 139 -6.97 10.81 23.65
N LEU A 140 -7.60 10.59 24.81
CA LEU A 140 -7.87 11.61 25.84
C LEU A 140 -7.14 11.25 27.13
N PHE A 141 -6.26 12.13 27.59
CA PHE A 141 -5.53 11.92 28.85
C PHE A 141 -5.05 13.26 29.44
N SER A 142 -4.47 13.21 30.63
CA SER A 142 -3.97 14.40 31.33
C SER A 142 -2.50 14.67 31.04
N TYR A 143 -2.16 15.87 30.62
CA TYR A 143 -0.79 16.34 30.40
C TYR A 143 -0.56 17.64 31.18
N LYS A 144 0.41 17.65 32.10
CA LYS A 144 0.70 18.79 32.99
C LYS A 144 -0.56 19.28 33.74
N ASP A 145 -1.31 18.34 34.31
CA ASP A 145 -2.59 18.56 35.02
C ASP A 145 -3.73 19.16 34.19
N GLU A 146 -3.57 19.23 32.87
CA GLU A 146 -4.62 19.64 31.94
C GLU A 146 -5.10 18.47 31.09
N LEU A 147 -6.42 18.40 30.86
CA LEU A 147 -7.00 17.40 29.97
C LEU A 147 -6.71 17.76 28.51
N ILE A 148 -6.18 16.80 27.75
CA ILE A 148 -5.81 17.02 26.35
C ILE A 148 -6.30 15.90 25.43
N ARG A 149 -6.53 16.25 24.16
CA ARG A 149 -6.87 15.31 23.09
C ARG A 149 -5.75 15.23 22.06
N VAL A 150 -5.34 14.03 21.67
CA VAL A 150 -4.41 13.84 20.55
C VAL A 150 -5.12 14.10 19.22
N VAL A 151 -4.76 15.16 18.50
CA VAL A 151 -5.40 15.50 17.21
C VAL A 151 -4.49 15.22 16.00
N LYS A 152 -3.18 15.08 16.21
CA LYS A 152 -2.21 14.53 15.24
C LYS A 152 -1.15 13.70 15.97
N THR A 153 -0.65 12.65 15.33
CA THR A 153 0.43 11.80 15.85
C THR A 153 1.76 12.02 15.11
N GLU A 154 1.73 12.75 13.98
CA GLU A 154 2.90 13.12 13.19
C GLU A 154 2.63 14.41 12.37
N PRO A 155 3.28 15.54 12.69
CA PRO A 155 3.90 15.79 13.99
C PRO A 155 2.88 15.66 15.12
N ILE A 156 3.32 15.40 16.35
CA ILE A 156 2.40 15.27 17.48
C ILE A 156 1.76 16.63 17.77
N VAL A 157 0.44 16.65 17.88
CA VAL A 157 -0.35 17.84 18.22
C VAL A 157 -1.42 17.45 19.24
N PHE A 158 -1.46 18.20 20.35
CA PHE A 158 -2.49 18.08 21.37
C PHE A 158 -3.42 19.29 21.34
N LEU A 159 -4.71 19.03 21.56
CA LEU A 159 -5.75 20.04 21.76
C LEU A 159 -6.05 20.15 23.26
N LYS A 160 -5.95 21.36 23.80
CA LYS A 160 -6.28 21.71 25.19
C LYS A 160 -7.74 22.11 25.37
N THR A 161 -8.20 22.16 26.61
CA THR A 161 -9.55 22.57 27.01
C THR A 161 -9.90 24.01 26.60
N ASP A 162 -8.92 24.91 26.54
CA ASP A 162 -9.08 26.29 26.08
C ASP A 162 -9.13 26.42 24.54
N GLY A 163 -9.00 25.31 23.81
CA GLY A 163 -8.99 25.25 22.36
C GLY A 163 -7.64 25.54 21.71
N THR A 164 -6.58 25.68 22.50
CA THR A 164 -5.22 25.87 21.96
C THR A 164 -4.61 24.55 21.51
N LEU A 165 -3.80 24.64 20.44
CA LEU A 165 -3.02 23.52 19.92
C LEU A 165 -1.58 23.65 20.40
N ILE A 166 -1.04 22.56 20.95
CA ILE A 166 0.35 22.51 21.41
C ILE A 166 1.11 21.37 20.76
N HIS A 167 2.41 21.57 20.60
CA HIS A 167 3.37 20.55 20.21
C HIS A 167 4.16 20.15 21.45
N PRO A 168 3.95 18.94 22.00
CA PRO A 168 4.70 18.50 23.18
C PRO A 168 6.17 18.26 22.81
N CYS A 169 7.07 18.55 23.76
CA CYS A 169 8.45 18.09 23.65
C CYS A 169 8.49 16.58 23.92
N PHE A 170 9.05 15.80 22.99
CA PHE A 170 9.07 14.33 23.06
C PHE A 170 9.79 13.81 24.31
N GLU A 171 10.79 14.56 24.79
CA GLU A 171 11.62 14.21 25.96
C GLU A 171 10.90 14.38 27.29
N GLU A 172 9.85 15.20 27.36
CA GLU A 172 9.05 15.43 28.57
C GLU A 172 7.84 14.50 28.68
N PHE A 173 7.64 13.61 27.70
CA PHE A 173 6.40 12.88 27.51
C PHE A 173 6.54 11.39 27.85
N VAL A 174 5.91 10.96 28.96
CA VAL A 174 6.01 9.59 29.50
C VAL A 174 4.66 8.85 29.51
N GLN A 175 3.57 9.44 29.00
CA GLN A 175 2.27 8.76 28.96
C GLN A 175 1.96 8.18 27.58
N TRP A 176 1.96 6.86 27.45
CA TRP A 176 1.90 6.17 26.18
C TRP A 176 0.50 5.58 26.04
N SER A 177 -0.16 5.82 24.91
CA SER A 177 -1.38 5.10 24.59
C SER A 177 -1.05 3.61 24.44
N SER A 178 -2.01 2.74 24.79
CA SER A 178 -1.90 1.33 24.39
C SER A 178 -1.96 1.20 22.86
N SER A 179 -1.44 0.11 22.29
CA SER A 179 -1.61 -0.17 20.86
C SER A 179 -3.08 -0.46 20.55
N TRP A 180 -3.59 -0.03 19.39
CA TRP A 180 -4.96 -0.38 18.97
C TRP A 180 -5.22 -1.89 19.01
N PRO A 181 -6.47 -2.33 19.30
CA PRO A 181 -6.82 -3.75 19.22
C PRO A 181 -6.56 -4.30 17.81
N GLU A 182 -6.02 -5.51 17.73
CA GLU A 182 -5.88 -6.17 16.44
C GLU A 182 -7.25 -6.59 15.90
N LYS A 183 -7.63 -6.02 14.74
CA LYS A 183 -8.83 -6.41 14.00
C LYS A 183 -8.44 -6.88 12.60
N PRO A 184 -9.11 -7.92 12.06
CA PRO A 184 -8.85 -8.40 10.71
C PRO A 184 -9.23 -7.36 9.67
N TYR A 185 -8.54 -7.40 8.53
CA TYR A 185 -8.89 -6.56 7.38
C TYR A 185 -10.22 -7.02 6.77
N ARG A 186 -11.13 -6.08 6.53
CA ARG A 186 -12.45 -6.35 5.97
C ARG A 186 -12.40 -6.30 4.45
N THR A 187 -12.73 -7.41 3.81
CA THR A 187 -12.60 -7.60 2.36
C THR A 187 -13.83 -7.18 1.57
N LYS A 188 -14.98 -6.97 2.22
CA LYS A 188 -16.22 -6.52 1.57
C LYS A 188 -15.95 -5.19 0.84
N LYS A 189 -16.29 -5.14 -0.45
CA LYS A 189 -16.05 -3.97 -1.31
C LYS A 189 -16.88 -2.77 -0.86
N GLY A 190 -16.42 -1.57 -1.19
CA GLY A 190 -17.08 -0.32 -0.81
C GLY A 190 -16.63 0.22 0.54
N PHE A 191 -16.94 1.50 0.75
CA PHE A 191 -16.65 2.24 1.97
C PHE A 191 -17.91 2.95 2.44
N VAL A 192 -17.87 3.37 3.70
CA VAL A 192 -18.76 4.36 4.29
C VAL A 192 -17.91 5.58 4.60
N SER A 193 -18.41 6.75 4.25
CA SER A 193 -17.65 7.99 4.34
C SER A 193 -18.42 9.04 5.14
N PHE A 194 -17.71 9.80 5.96
CA PHE A 194 -18.26 10.84 6.82
C PHE A 194 -17.44 12.12 6.69
N ARG A 195 -18.07 13.27 6.94
CA ARG A 195 -17.41 14.56 7.08
C ARG A 195 -17.87 15.23 8.37
N LEU A 196 -17.03 15.25 9.40
CA LEU A 196 -17.36 15.82 10.71
C LEU A 196 -16.52 17.07 10.97
N PRO A 197 -17.09 18.14 11.54
CA PRO A 197 -16.32 19.33 11.90
C PRO A 197 -15.32 19.04 13.00
N ILE A 198 -14.13 19.65 12.91
CA ILE A 198 -13.09 19.56 13.92
C ILE A 198 -13.50 20.41 15.14
N PRO A 199 -13.79 19.80 16.29
CA PRO A 199 -14.20 20.56 17.48
C PRO A 199 -13.03 21.31 18.10
N ARG A 200 -13.33 22.41 18.80
CA ARG A 200 -12.34 23.14 19.62
C ARG A 200 -12.23 22.64 21.05
N ASN A 201 -13.14 21.78 21.49
CA ASN A 201 -13.13 21.20 22.83
C ASN A 201 -12.63 19.75 22.76
N PRO A 202 -11.60 19.36 23.54
CA PRO A 202 -11.05 18.00 23.56
C PRO A 202 -12.06 16.92 23.98
N GLU A 203 -13.11 17.25 24.72
CA GLU A 203 -14.14 16.31 25.18
C GLU A 203 -15.33 16.19 24.23
N HIS A 204 -15.31 16.89 23.08
CA HIS A 204 -16.43 16.86 22.15
C HIS A 204 -16.70 15.45 21.60
N LEU A 205 -17.99 15.09 21.49
CA LEU A 205 -18.45 13.75 21.08
C LEU A 205 -17.87 13.25 19.75
N THR A 206 -17.56 14.17 18.81
CA THR A 206 -16.86 13.84 17.56
C THR A 206 -15.62 12.98 17.82
N TYR A 207 -14.78 13.35 18.79
CA TYR A 207 -13.56 12.59 19.07
C TYR A 207 -13.87 11.18 19.57
N ASN A 208 -14.89 11.03 20.41
CA ASN A 208 -15.30 9.73 20.93
C ASN A 208 -15.85 8.83 19.81
N ILE A 209 -16.64 9.40 18.88
CA ILE A 209 -17.12 8.68 17.69
C ILE A 209 -15.96 8.18 16.84
N LEU A 210 -14.99 9.06 16.56
CA LEU A 210 -13.84 8.73 15.74
C LEU A 210 -12.93 7.70 16.40
N PHE A 211 -12.69 7.83 17.70
CA PHE A 211 -11.93 6.86 18.47
C PHE A 211 -12.61 5.48 18.43
N ASN A 212 -13.92 5.41 18.72
CA ASN A 212 -14.68 4.15 18.71
C ASN A 212 -14.72 3.52 17.31
N LEU A 213 -14.84 4.32 16.25
CA LEU A 213 -14.76 3.85 14.87
C LEU A 213 -13.44 3.13 14.59
N ILE A 214 -12.31 3.74 14.99
CA ILE A 214 -10.98 3.17 14.81
C ILE A 214 -10.81 1.92 15.68
N GLU A 215 -11.28 1.95 16.93
CA GLU A 215 -11.15 0.84 17.87
C GLU A 215 -11.92 -0.41 17.40
N GLU A 216 -13.17 -0.23 16.98
CA GLU A 216 -14.06 -1.36 16.65
C GLU A 216 -13.77 -1.95 15.27
N LEU A 217 -13.50 -1.10 14.28
CA LEU A 217 -13.19 -1.53 12.92
C LEU A 217 -11.70 -1.90 12.78
N GLY A 218 -10.83 -1.28 13.55
CA GLY A 218 -9.38 -1.43 13.50
C GLY A 218 -8.69 -0.54 12.46
N VAL A 219 -7.42 -0.23 12.71
CA VAL A 219 -6.60 0.71 11.93
C VAL A 219 -6.47 0.37 10.44
N LYS A 220 -6.59 -0.91 10.06
CA LYS A 220 -6.52 -1.36 8.65
C LYS A 220 -7.79 -1.03 7.86
N ASN A 221 -8.88 -0.72 8.56
CA ASN A 221 -10.22 -0.57 8.01
C ASN A 221 -10.74 0.87 8.07
N VAL A 222 -9.96 1.81 8.62
CA VAL A 222 -10.33 3.22 8.79
C VAL A 222 -9.24 4.11 8.22
N GLN A 223 -9.64 5.19 7.58
CA GLN A 223 -8.79 6.26 7.09
C GLN A 223 -9.38 7.58 7.57
N VAL A 224 -8.53 8.45 8.11
CA VAL A 224 -8.92 9.79 8.58
C VAL A 224 -8.07 10.79 7.83
N PHE A 225 -8.70 11.84 7.34
CA PHE A 225 -8.10 12.93 6.61
C PHE A 225 -8.52 14.25 7.26
N GLU A 226 -7.59 15.17 7.39
CA GLU A 226 -7.87 16.56 7.75
C GLU A 226 -8.07 17.37 6.47
N GLN A 227 -9.19 18.08 6.40
CA GLN A 227 -9.54 18.93 5.27
C GLN A 227 -9.24 20.40 5.60
N ASN A 228 -8.87 21.18 4.58
CA ASN A 228 -8.50 22.60 4.73
C ASN A 228 -9.65 23.50 5.21
N ASP A 229 -10.89 23.03 5.09
CA ASP A 229 -12.12 23.71 5.54
C ASP A 229 -12.43 23.50 7.03
N GLY A 230 -11.59 22.77 7.76
CA GLY A 230 -11.76 22.55 9.21
C GLY A 230 -12.61 21.32 9.54
N ASP A 231 -12.74 20.38 8.62
CA ASP A 231 -13.44 19.11 8.80
C ASP A 231 -12.46 17.92 8.81
N TYR A 232 -12.83 16.87 9.54
CA TYR A 232 -12.31 15.53 9.30
C TYR A 232 -13.14 14.85 8.22
N PHE A 233 -12.48 14.33 7.19
CA PHE A 233 -13.06 13.35 6.28
C PHE A 233 -12.64 11.95 6.69
N ILE A 234 -13.60 11.05 6.85
CA ILE A 234 -13.37 9.69 7.33
C ILE A 234 -13.88 8.73 6.29
N ARG A 235 -13.08 7.72 5.98
CA ARG A 235 -13.43 6.63 5.09
C ARG A 235 -13.18 5.30 5.77
N CYS A 236 -14.22 4.51 6.00
CA CYS A 236 -14.08 3.23 6.68
C CYS A 236 -14.74 2.08 5.91
N ARG A 237 -14.27 0.86 6.17
CA ARG A 237 -14.90 -0.36 5.65
C ARG A 237 -16.24 -0.61 6.35
N GLN A 238 -17.09 -1.38 5.68
CA GLN A 238 -18.39 -1.79 6.21
C GLN A 238 -18.24 -2.61 7.50
N GLY A 239 -19.14 -2.43 8.46
CA GLY A 239 -19.06 -3.17 9.71
C GLY A 239 -20.06 -2.78 10.77
N LYS A 240 -19.96 -3.42 11.93
CA LYS A 240 -20.76 -3.11 13.11
C LYS A 240 -19.87 -2.42 14.14
N ILE A 241 -20.40 -1.40 14.78
CA ILE A 241 -19.74 -0.65 15.83
C ILE A 241 -20.73 -0.38 16.97
N SER A 242 -20.20 -0.21 18.17
CA SER A 242 -20.99 0.22 19.33
C SER A 242 -21.02 1.75 19.41
N LEU A 243 -22.21 2.35 19.40
CA LEU A 243 -22.42 3.78 19.53
C LEU A 243 -23.68 4.09 20.34
N GLN A 244 -23.52 4.96 21.33
CA GLN A 244 -24.64 5.57 22.07
C GLN A 244 -25.53 6.39 21.13
N GLN A 245 -26.80 6.58 21.53
CA GLN A 245 -27.82 7.23 20.69
C GLN A 245 -27.43 8.64 20.21
N GLU A 246 -26.80 9.44 21.07
CA GLU A 246 -26.36 10.80 20.74
C GLU A 246 -25.25 10.78 19.67
N CYS A 247 -24.28 9.88 19.86
CA CYS A 247 -23.20 9.64 18.90
C CYS A 247 -23.72 9.11 17.56
N PHE A 248 -24.72 8.22 17.57
CA PHE A 248 -25.38 7.74 16.36
C PHE A 248 -26.07 8.88 15.59
N ASN A 249 -26.83 9.72 16.29
CA ASN A 249 -27.53 10.86 15.68
C ASN A 249 -26.53 11.84 15.04
N LEU A 250 -25.41 12.11 15.72
CA LEU A 250 -24.36 12.97 15.21
C LEU A 250 -23.68 12.35 13.99
N LEU A 251 -23.26 11.09 14.06
CA LEU A 251 -22.60 10.40 12.95
C LEU A 251 -23.50 10.29 11.72
N LYS A 252 -24.80 10.03 11.91
CA LYS A 252 -25.79 9.98 10.83
C LYS A 252 -25.97 11.32 10.13
N ARG A 253 -25.92 12.43 10.85
CA ARG A 253 -26.01 13.79 10.27
C ARG A 253 -24.86 14.10 9.32
N TYR A 254 -23.69 13.53 9.59
CA TYR A 254 -22.44 13.80 8.86
C TYR A 254 -22.05 12.70 7.86
N LEU A 255 -23.00 11.81 7.54
CA LEU A 255 -22.82 10.78 6.52
C LEU A 255 -22.73 11.42 5.12
N VAL A 256 -21.66 11.10 4.39
CA VAL A 256 -21.43 11.54 3.01
C VAL A 256 -21.78 10.44 2.02
N GLU A 257 -21.36 9.20 2.31
CA GLU A 257 -21.56 8.05 1.44
C GLU A 257 -21.79 6.78 2.26
N GLY A 258 -22.73 5.94 1.83
CA GLY A 258 -23.11 4.71 2.50
C GLY A 258 -24.41 4.85 3.29
N GLU A 259 -24.63 3.93 4.21
CA GLU A 259 -25.81 3.83 5.05
C GLU A 259 -25.40 3.46 6.48
N ILE A 260 -26.14 4.00 7.44
CA ILE A 260 -26.01 3.65 8.87
C ILE A 260 -27.36 3.15 9.35
N ASN A 261 -27.41 1.89 9.73
CA ASN A 261 -28.63 1.23 10.18
C ASN A 261 -28.48 0.82 11.65
N LYS A 262 -29.46 1.19 12.49
CA LYS A 262 -29.48 0.78 13.90
C LYS A 262 -29.98 -0.67 13.98
N ILE A 263 -29.16 -1.57 14.54
CA ILE A 263 -29.54 -2.98 14.74
C ILE A 263 -30.18 -3.16 16.12
N SER A 264 -29.58 -2.58 17.15
CA SER A 264 -30.06 -2.57 18.53
C SER A 264 -29.70 -1.24 19.18
N ASP A 265 -30.01 -1.05 20.47
CA ASP A 265 -29.85 0.26 21.11
C ASP A 265 -28.44 0.85 21.03
N ASP A 266 -27.43 0.00 21.12
CA ASP A 266 -26.03 0.41 21.07
C ASP A 266 -25.30 -0.07 19.82
N ILE A 267 -25.88 -0.95 18.99
CA ILE A 267 -25.17 -1.52 17.83
C ILE A 267 -25.70 -0.90 16.55
N VAL A 268 -24.78 -0.33 15.78
CA VAL A 268 -25.07 0.24 14.46
C VAL A 268 -24.25 -0.48 13.39
N GLU A 269 -24.84 -0.62 12.22
CA GLU A 269 -24.22 -1.22 11.05
C GLU A 269 -23.96 -0.16 9.98
N LEU A 270 -22.71 -0.12 9.54
CA LEU A 270 -22.19 0.68 8.45
C LEU A 270 -22.17 -0.16 7.18
N GLN A 271 -22.95 0.26 6.18
CA GLN A 271 -23.03 -0.39 4.89
C GLN A 271 -22.64 0.58 3.78
N SER A 272 -21.95 0.08 2.76
CA SER A 272 -21.66 0.88 1.57
C SER A 272 -22.89 0.92 0.68
N SER A 273 -23.14 2.04 0.02
CA SER A 273 -24.16 2.18 -1.02
C SER A 273 -23.83 1.42 -2.31
N MET A 274 -22.64 0.80 -2.38
CA MET A 274 -22.24 -0.02 -3.51
C MET A 274 -22.73 -1.46 -3.39
N ILE A 275 -23.44 -1.92 -4.42
CA ILE A 275 -23.82 -3.31 -4.60
C ILE A 275 -22.87 -3.95 -5.61
N SER A 276 -22.34 -5.12 -5.28
CA SER A 276 -21.56 -5.94 -6.23
C SER A 276 -22.49 -6.98 -6.84
N GLN A 277 -22.71 -6.89 -8.15
CA GLN A 277 -23.46 -7.89 -8.91
C GLN A 277 -22.53 -8.64 -9.86
N TYR A 278 -22.75 -9.94 -9.97
CA TYR A 278 -22.09 -10.77 -10.96
C TYR A 278 -22.91 -10.76 -12.25
N ILE A 279 -22.28 -10.48 -13.39
CA ILE A 279 -22.92 -10.43 -14.70
C ILE A 279 -22.19 -11.34 -15.67
N HIS A 280 -22.96 -12.01 -16.53
CA HIS A 280 -22.43 -12.77 -17.67
C HIS A 280 -22.46 -11.87 -18.91
N LEU A 281 -21.31 -11.70 -19.56
CA LEU A 281 -21.18 -10.91 -20.78
C LEU A 281 -20.77 -11.81 -21.94
N PRO A 282 -21.33 -11.61 -23.16
CA PRO A 282 -20.78 -12.19 -24.38
C PRO A 282 -19.31 -11.80 -24.53
N ARG A 283 -18.50 -12.71 -25.10
CA ARG A 283 -17.05 -12.51 -25.21
C ARG A 283 -16.73 -11.31 -26.10
N GLU A 284 -17.46 -11.16 -27.20
CA GLU A 284 -17.31 -10.10 -28.17
C GLU A 284 -17.54 -8.73 -27.52
N LEU A 285 -18.61 -8.60 -26.74
CA LEU A 285 -18.95 -7.38 -26.00
C LEU A 285 -17.87 -7.03 -24.96
N TYR A 286 -17.35 -8.04 -24.23
CA TYR A 286 -16.29 -7.80 -23.27
C TYR A 286 -15.01 -7.27 -23.94
N THR A 287 -14.63 -7.82 -25.10
CA THR A 287 -13.48 -7.34 -25.88
C THR A 287 -13.66 -5.91 -26.37
N GLU A 288 -14.87 -5.52 -26.78
CA GLU A 288 -15.17 -4.13 -27.12
C GLU A 288 -15.03 -3.18 -25.92
N ILE A 289 -15.53 -3.57 -24.75
CA ILE A 289 -15.40 -2.78 -23.52
C ILE A 289 -13.92 -2.61 -23.14
N GLU A 290 -13.11 -3.67 -23.27
CA GLU A 290 -11.67 -3.62 -22.98
C GLU A 290 -10.92 -2.66 -23.92
N LYS A 291 -11.30 -2.65 -25.20
CA LYS A 291 -10.76 -1.72 -26.18
C LYS A 291 -11.12 -0.27 -25.83
N LEU A 292 -12.39 0.01 -25.55
CA LEU A 292 -12.88 1.34 -25.17
C LEU A 292 -12.20 1.84 -23.89
N ALA A 293 -12.04 0.99 -22.88
CA ALA A 293 -11.37 1.34 -21.64
C ALA A 293 -9.92 1.79 -21.90
N SER A 294 -9.23 1.10 -22.82
CA SER A 294 -7.86 1.42 -23.24
C SER A 294 -7.78 2.73 -24.01
N GLU A 295 -8.71 2.96 -24.96
CA GLU A 295 -8.83 4.22 -25.72
C GLU A 295 -9.08 5.42 -24.79
N HIS A 296 -9.87 5.25 -23.73
CA HIS A 296 -10.21 6.29 -22.76
C HIS A 296 -9.26 6.37 -21.56
N SER A 297 -8.23 5.51 -21.48
CA SER A 297 -7.30 5.45 -20.34
C SER A 297 -7.99 5.28 -18.97
N VAL A 298 -9.10 4.55 -18.94
CA VAL A 298 -9.86 4.20 -17.73
C VAL A 298 -9.77 2.70 -17.48
N SER A 299 -10.12 2.26 -16.27
CA SER A 299 -10.22 0.82 -16.00
C SER A 299 -11.43 0.20 -16.70
N ILE A 300 -11.34 -1.09 -17.05
CA ILE A 300 -12.48 -1.87 -17.59
C ILE A 300 -13.72 -1.74 -16.71
N GLN A 301 -13.54 -1.70 -15.38
CA GLN A 301 -14.63 -1.56 -14.43
C GLN A 301 -15.27 -0.17 -14.48
N GLU A 302 -14.48 0.90 -14.60
CA GLU A 302 -15.00 2.27 -14.77
C GLU A 302 -15.75 2.40 -16.09
N GLN A 303 -15.20 1.88 -17.19
CA GLN A 303 -15.84 1.85 -18.50
C GLN A 303 -17.19 1.11 -18.45
N LEU A 304 -17.22 -0.06 -17.82
CA LEU A 304 -18.43 -0.86 -17.64
C LEU A 304 -19.48 -0.10 -16.84
N ASN A 305 -19.09 0.52 -15.72
CA ASN A 305 -20.00 1.33 -14.90
C ASN A 305 -20.57 2.50 -15.70
N GLU A 306 -19.75 3.18 -16.49
CA GLU A 306 -20.20 4.30 -17.32
C GLU A 306 -21.20 3.86 -18.37
N ILE A 307 -20.95 2.74 -19.06
CA ILE A 307 -21.88 2.15 -20.04
C ILE A 307 -23.21 1.83 -19.38
N ILE A 308 -23.20 1.19 -18.20
CA ILE A 308 -24.42 0.87 -17.46
C ILE A 308 -25.19 2.15 -17.09
N VAL A 309 -24.51 3.17 -16.58
CA VAL A 309 -25.14 4.45 -16.21
C VAL A 309 -25.75 5.13 -17.43
N ARG A 310 -25.04 5.18 -18.56
CA ARG A 310 -25.54 5.75 -19.82
C ARG A 310 -26.76 4.98 -20.33
N GLY A 311 -26.70 3.65 -20.33
CA GLY A 311 -27.83 2.80 -20.74
C GLY A 311 -29.07 3.01 -19.86
N VAL A 312 -28.91 3.09 -18.53
CA VAL A 312 -30.05 3.38 -17.64
C VAL A 312 -30.63 4.77 -17.90
N LYS A 313 -29.80 5.77 -18.20
CA LYS A 313 -30.26 7.12 -18.53
C LYS A 313 -31.04 7.16 -19.84
N SER A 314 -30.60 6.46 -20.89
CA SER A 314 -31.31 6.44 -22.17
C SER A 314 -32.72 5.87 -22.04
N PHE A 315 -32.91 4.80 -21.24
CA PHE A 315 -34.25 4.26 -20.98
C PHE A 315 -35.18 5.18 -20.17
N ARG A 316 -34.64 6.18 -19.46
CA ARG A 316 -35.43 7.16 -18.70
C ARG A 316 -35.82 8.38 -19.53
N SER A 317 -35.03 8.75 -20.54
CA SER A 317 -35.35 9.84 -21.46
C SER A 317 -36.37 9.47 -22.53
N ASP A 318 -36.58 8.17 -22.76
CA ASP A 318 -37.56 7.64 -23.73
C ASP A 318 -38.95 7.37 -23.10
N ARG A 319 -39.20 7.87 -21.88
CA ARG A 319 -40.50 7.83 -21.18
C ARG A 319 -40.98 9.22 -20.83
#